data_AF-A0A2R5LBS9-F1
#
_entry.id   AF-A0A2R5LBS9-F1
#
_cell.length_a   1.000
_cell.length_b   1.000
_cell.length_c   1.000
_cell.angle_alpha   90.00
_cell.angle_beta   90.00
_cell.angle_gamma   90.00
#
_symmetry.space_group_name_H-M   'P 1'
#
loop_
_entity.id
_entity.type
_entity.pdbx_description
1 polymer ?
#
loop_
_entity_poly.entity_id
_entity_poly.type
_entity_poly.pdbx_seq_one_letter_code
_entity_poly.pdbx_strand_id
1 'polypeptide(L)'
;ENPVLLYTTPRNETTVFTKLATLGLEAFVEPEKVSVLENIRLGTCSVRARARVQLAFEMDADVVYLKKNLEVAADRLKKKFLPEVVAFQLVGSNVLLRRESIEKAIQDLVDQSGDSGRKRRNKGDAMTQEVLNFTILSQTTGEAAVEGCGTMCTPVVHYQKKVFKSMSALLCLDIVATVNMNDALSKVVTLLSEELCNQIDQMTNCISKFSKADSICIPEAFHFWPVECGHWVTVFYPAEVSEADLASYRKELHRLLLLPCNRPLFRRANHFAFPEELAADPYLRNTHLGLNPPSGCQVQLLRGQYQYRHYMQDRIDDKGWGCAYRSLQTIVSWFRIQGYTEQPVPSHREIQQALVNIGDKPSSFVGSKQWIGSMEVGYCLTNLLGVESKTLCVNAGAEMSSRARELMAHFDTQGTPIMIGGGVLAHTIIGIAFNEKTGDAHYLILDPHYTGGEDLSVIQNKGWCGWKNNSFWDQKSFYNLCLPQVPSAV
;
A
#
# COMPACT_ATOMS: atom_id res chain seq x y z
N GLU A 1 8.36 -21.35 -4.12
CA GLU A 1 8.58 -20.88 -2.74
C GLU A 1 9.69 -19.85 -2.82
N ASN A 2 9.33 -18.57 -2.76
CA ASN A 2 10.26 -17.47 -3.07
C ASN A 2 11.13 -17.19 -1.84
N PRO A 3 12.46 -17.40 -1.90
CA PRO A 3 13.33 -17.13 -0.77
C PRO A 3 13.42 -15.62 -0.51
N VAL A 4 13.24 -15.25 0.75
CA VAL A 4 13.37 -13.90 1.28
C VAL A 4 14.86 -13.53 1.40
N LEU A 5 15.28 -12.38 0.87
CA LEU A 5 16.62 -11.84 1.04
C LEU A 5 16.66 -10.87 2.22
N LEU A 6 17.46 -11.21 3.24
CA LEU A 6 17.77 -10.31 4.35
C LEU A 6 19.28 -10.11 4.41
N TYR A 7 19.71 -8.84 4.41
CA TYR A 7 21.11 -8.48 4.50
C TYR A 7 21.49 -8.33 5.97
N THR A 8 22.37 -9.18 6.49
CA THR A 8 23.01 -9.00 7.80
C THR A 8 24.44 -8.50 7.61
N THR A 9 24.95 -7.71 8.56
CA THR A 9 26.37 -7.30 8.56
C THR A 9 27.17 -8.18 9.51
N PRO A 10 28.47 -8.42 9.26
CA PRO A 10 29.30 -9.29 10.10
C PRO A 10 29.44 -8.84 11.57
N ARG A 11 28.99 -7.62 11.90
CA ARG A 11 29.11 -7.06 13.25
C ARG A 11 27.94 -7.39 14.17
N ASN A 12 26.81 -7.91 13.67
CA ASN A 12 25.66 -8.22 14.51
C ASN A 12 24.72 -9.27 13.86
N GLU A 13 24.97 -10.55 14.12
CA GLU A 13 24.23 -11.69 13.54
C GLU A 13 22.74 -11.76 13.94
N THR A 14 22.31 -11.01 14.96
CA THR A 14 20.93 -11.05 15.48
C THR A 14 20.06 -9.88 15.02
N THR A 15 20.63 -8.92 14.28
CA THR A 15 19.87 -7.73 13.86
C THR A 15 19.62 -7.78 12.36
N VAL A 16 18.35 -7.97 12.01
CA VAL A 16 17.87 -7.87 10.63
C VAL A 16 17.73 -6.39 10.31
N PHE A 17 18.55 -5.89 9.38
CA PHE A 17 18.41 -4.53 8.88
C PHE A 17 17.91 -4.55 7.45
N THR A 18 16.96 -3.66 7.15
CA THR A 18 16.52 -3.38 5.79
C THR A 18 17.61 -2.55 5.12
N LYS A 19 18.35 -3.13 4.16
CA LYS A 19 19.28 -2.32 3.36
C LYS A 19 18.48 -1.45 2.40
N LEU A 20 18.54 -0.15 2.66
CA LEU A 20 17.87 0.88 1.88
C LEU A 20 18.47 0.95 0.47
N ALA A 21 17.63 0.77 -0.56
CA ALA A 21 18.05 0.92 -1.95
C ALA A 21 18.21 2.42 -2.29
N THR A 22 19.40 2.94 -2.02
CA THR A 22 19.83 4.29 -2.38
C THR A 22 19.91 4.45 -3.89
N LEU A 23 19.67 5.67 -4.38
CA LEU A 23 19.80 6.10 -5.78
C LEU A 23 21.28 6.13 -6.29
N GLY A 24 22.19 5.44 -5.60
CA GLY A 24 23.63 5.42 -5.86
C GLY A 24 24.07 4.14 -6.58
N LEU A 25 24.71 4.33 -7.73
CA LEU A 25 25.42 3.34 -8.54
C LEU A 25 26.70 2.86 -7.82
N GLU A 26 26.59 2.22 -6.65
CA GLU A 26 27.70 1.40 -6.17
C GLU A 26 27.53 -0.04 -6.65
N ALA A 27 28.61 -0.60 -7.20
CA ALA A 27 28.64 -2.00 -7.60
C ALA A 27 28.57 -2.87 -6.33
N PHE A 28 27.48 -3.61 -6.16
CA PHE A 28 27.28 -4.45 -4.99
C PHE A 28 27.68 -5.91 -5.24
N VAL A 29 28.38 -6.43 -4.23
CA VAL A 29 29.00 -7.75 -4.13
C VAL A 29 27.95 -8.86 -4.12
N GLU A 30 28.24 -9.98 -4.79
CA GLU A 30 27.41 -11.19 -4.72
C GLU A 30 27.33 -11.72 -3.28
N PRO A 31 26.15 -12.17 -2.81
CA PRO A 31 26.00 -12.70 -1.46
C PRO A 31 26.84 -13.98 -1.28
N GLU A 32 27.68 -14.03 -0.24
CA GLU A 32 28.48 -15.24 0.08
C GLU A 32 27.62 -16.44 0.50
N LYS A 33 26.42 -16.21 1.08
CA LYS A 33 25.53 -17.27 1.56
C LYS A 33 24.07 -16.79 1.63
N VAL A 34 23.13 -17.68 1.31
CA VAL A 34 21.67 -17.44 1.40
C VAL A 34 21.03 -18.47 2.33
N SER A 35 20.16 -18.02 3.25
CA SER A 35 19.39 -18.88 4.16
C SER A 35 17.96 -18.35 4.32
N VAL A 36 16.98 -19.26 4.39
CA VAL A 36 15.55 -18.93 4.51
C VAL A 36 15.16 -18.82 5.99
N LEU A 37 14.52 -17.73 6.39
CA LEU A 37 13.95 -17.54 7.73
C LEU A 37 12.43 -17.74 7.68
N GLU A 38 11.95 -18.81 8.31
CA GLU A 38 10.52 -19.09 8.48
C GLU A 38 9.97 -18.34 9.71
N ASN A 39 8.68 -18.00 9.71
CA ASN A 39 7.95 -17.48 10.88
C ASN A 39 8.40 -16.13 11.47
N ILE A 40 9.08 -15.27 10.71
CA ILE A 40 9.54 -13.93 11.15
C ILE A 40 8.44 -13.11 11.83
N ARG A 41 7.17 -13.30 11.47
CA ARG A 41 6.05 -12.51 12.00
C ARG A 41 5.65 -12.85 13.45
N LEU A 42 5.85 -14.10 13.88
CA LEU A 42 5.41 -14.54 15.21
C LEU A 42 6.23 -13.83 16.30
N GLY A 43 5.54 -13.03 17.14
CA GLY A 43 6.19 -12.27 18.21
C GLY A 43 6.85 -10.97 17.75
N THR A 44 6.48 -10.42 16.59
CA THR A 44 6.94 -9.10 16.11
C THR A 44 5.81 -8.09 15.99
N CYS A 45 6.15 -6.81 16.07
CA CYS A 45 5.24 -5.68 15.91
C CYS A 45 5.85 -4.66 14.95
N SER A 46 5.01 -3.95 14.18
CA SER A 46 5.48 -2.81 13.40
C SER A 46 5.37 -1.53 14.23
N VAL A 47 6.41 -0.71 14.21
CA VAL A 47 6.43 0.62 14.82
C VAL A 47 6.58 1.65 13.71
N ARG A 48 5.73 2.68 13.70
CA ARG A 48 5.77 3.79 12.75
C ARG A 48 5.94 5.09 13.52
N ALA A 49 6.91 5.93 13.15
CA ALA A 49 7.16 7.20 13.82
C ALA A 49 7.19 8.36 12.83
N ARG A 50 6.50 9.46 13.15
CA ARG A 50 6.32 10.61 12.24
C ARG A 50 6.69 11.95 12.87
N ALA A 51 7.25 12.84 12.04
CA ALA A 51 7.51 14.24 12.37
C ALA A 51 7.57 15.12 11.12
N ARG A 52 7.50 16.43 11.33
CA ARG A 52 7.81 17.43 10.30
C ARG A 52 8.95 18.30 10.78
N VAL A 53 9.97 18.44 9.96
CA VAL A 53 11.22 19.13 10.33
C VAL A 53 11.66 20.07 9.24
N GLN A 54 12.18 21.23 9.61
CA GLN A 54 12.77 22.16 8.64
C GLN A 54 14.25 21.84 8.43
N LEU A 55 14.64 21.63 7.18
CA LEU A 55 16.03 21.55 6.75
C LEU A 55 16.38 22.84 6.02
N ALA A 56 17.19 23.69 6.66
CA ALA A 56 17.71 24.91 6.06
C ALA A 56 19.13 24.66 5.51
N PHE A 57 19.34 25.02 4.24
CA PHE A 57 20.62 24.82 3.57
C PHE A 57 20.86 25.91 2.51
N GLU A 58 22.12 26.04 2.10
CA GLU A 58 22.54 26.95 1.04
C GLU A 58 22.40 26.28 -0.32
N MET A 59 21.68 26.92 -1.23
CA MET A 59 21.54 26.48 -2.62
C MET A 59 22.82 26.76 -3.38
N ASP A 60 23.18 25.83 -4.26
CA ASP A 60 24.26 25.99 -5.22
C ASP A 60 23.81 25.48 -6.60
N ALA A 61 24.27 26.15 -7.65
CA ALA A 61 23.97 25.75 -9.03
C ALA A 61 24.77 24.50 -9.43
N ASP A 62 25.93 24.30 -8.80
CA ASP A 62 26.73 23.09 -8.94
C ASP A 62 26.22 22.01 -7.98
N VAL A 63 25.82 20.87 -8.54
CA VAL A 63 25.24 19.73 -7.82
C VAL A 63 26.19 19.18 -6.75
N VAL A 64 27.51 19.25 -6.97
CA VAL A 64 28.51 18.77 -6.00
C VAL A 64 28.50 19.64 -4.75
N TYR A 65 28.49 20.96 -4.91
CA TYR A 65 28.44 21.90 -3.79
C TYR A 65 27.07 21.90 -3.11
N LEU A 66 25.98 21.77 -3.87
CA LEU A 66 24.63 21.60 -3.34
C LEU A 66 24.56 20.35 -2.44
N LYS A 67 25.08 19.22 -2.91
CA LYS A 67 25.14 17.98 -2.12
C LYS A 67 25.91 18.19 -0.81
N LYS A 68 27.06 18.85 -0.86
CA LYS A 68 27.86 19.15 0.34
C LYS A 68 27.13 20.06 1.33
N ASN A 69 26.42 21.08 0.84
CA ASN A 69 25.62 21.97 1.67
C ASN A 69 24.47 21.21 2.36
N LEU A 70 23.83 20.29 1.63
CA LEU A 70 22.79 19.40 2.16
C LEU A 70 23.33 18.42 3.21
N GLU A 71 24.50 17.82 2.98
CA GLU A 71 25.16 16.92 3.95
C GLU A 71 25.45 17.64 5.28
N VAL A 72 25.99 18.87 5.23
CA VAL A 72 26.24 19.68 6.44
C VAL A 72 24.94 20.01 7.16
N ALA A 73 23.87 20.34 6.43
CA ALA A 73 22.56 20.60 7.02
C ALA A 73 21.94 19.33 7.64
N ALA A 74 22.08 18.19 6.97
CA ALA A 74 21.63 16.88 7.44
C ALA A 74 22.35 16.48 8.73
N ASP A 75 23.68 16.59 8.79
CA ASP A 75 24.45 16.25 9.98
C ASP A 75 24.06 17.09 11.20
N ARG A 76 23.77 18.39 11.00
CA ARG A 76 23.23 19.24 12.06
C ARG A 76 21.84 18.83 12.51
N LEU A 77 20.99 18.40 11.58
CA LEU A 77 19.63 17.95 11.86
C LEU A 77 19.63 16.60 12.60
N LYS A 78 20.45 15.64 12.17
CA LYS A 78 20.58 14.30 12.78
C LYS A 78 20.95 14.34 14.27
N LYS A 79 21.73 15.35 14.69
CA LYS A 79 22.04 15.59 16.12
C LYS A 79 20.81 15.76 17.01
N LYS A 80 19.68 16.23 16.46
CA LYS A 80 18.41 16.37 17.18
C LYS A 80 17.67 15.05 17.38
N PHE A 81 18.11 14.00 16.71
CA PHE A 81 17.47 12.68 16.70
C PHE A 81 18.34 11.59 17.32
N LEU A 82 19.45 11.94 17.98
CA LEU A 82 20.27 10.98 18.70
C LEU A 82 19.47 10.33 19.84
N PRO A 83 19.76 9.06 20.22
CA PRO A 83 18.99 8.32 21.23
C PRO A 83 18.88 9.02 22.59
N GLU A 84 19.84 9.87 22.94
CA GLU A 84 19.91 10.64 24.18
C GLU A 84 18.93 11.82 24.22
N VAL A 85 18.51 12.33 23.07
CA VAL A 85 17.70 13.57 22.94
C VAL A 85 16.34 13.35 22.27
N VAL A 86 16.18 12.24 21.55
CA VAL A 86 14.94 11.89 20.87
C VAL A 86 14.00 11.17 21.82
N ALA A 87 12.70 11.43 21.66
CA ALA A 87 11.65 10.69 22.35
C ALA A 87 10.51 10.38 21.37
N PHE A 88 9.83 9.26 21.60
CA PHE A 88 8.73 8.81 20.76
C PHE A 88 7.45 8.73 21.60
N GLN A 89 6.49 9.59 21.34
CA GLN A 89 5.21 9.59 22.06
C GLN A 89 4.23 8.66 21.35
N LEU A 90 3.70 7.66 22.06
CA LEU A 90 2.68 6.77 21.50
C LEU A 90 1.40 7.58 21.22
N VAL A 91 0.91 7.52 19.98
CA VAL A 91 -0.26 8.28 19.54
C VAL A 91 -1.50 7.79 20.28
N GLY A 92 -2.29 8.73 20.82
CA GLY A 92 -3.49 8.41 21.60
C GLY A 92 -3.20 8.04 23.06
N SER A 93 -1.94 8.12 23.51
CA SER A 93 -1.59 7.93 24.92
C SER A 93 -0.59 8.99 25.41
N ASN A 94 -0.37 9.02 26.72
CA ASN A 94 0.67 9.84 27.35
C ASN A 94 1.99 9.09 27.52
N VAL A 95 2.12 7.91 26.89
CA VAL A 95 3.31 7.07 27.03
C VAL A 95 4.41 7.62 26.14
N LEU A 96 5.59 7.77 26.75
CA LEU A 96 6.76 8.33 26.11
C LEU A 96 7.91 7.34 26.15
N LEU A 97 8.35 6.95 24.97
CA LEU A 97 9.47 6.06 24.76
C LEU A 97 10.76 6.88 24.65
N ARG A 98 11.68 6.67 25.59
CA ARG A 98 13.02 7.27 25.68
C ARG A 98 14.02 6.18 26.01
N ARG A 99 15.31 6.47 25.82
CA ARG A 99 16.39 5.52 26.12
C ARG A 99 16.35 5.00 27.56
N GLU A 100 15.93 5.84 28.51
CA GLU A 100 15.84 5.54 29.95
C GLU A 100 14.44 5.14 30.42
N SER A 101 13.50 4.84 29.51
CA SER A 101 12.14 4.45 29.89
C SER A 101 12.14 3.21 30.81
N ILE A 102 11.30 3.25 31.86
CA ILE A 102 11.22 2.24 32.94
C ILE A 102 10.47 0.96 32.49
N GLU A 103 9.65 1.06 31.44
CA GLU A 103 8.95 -0.08 30.85
C GLU A 103 9.93 -1.11 30.26
N LYS A 104 9.65 -2.40 30.44
CA LYS A 104 10.66 -3.44 30.22
C LYS A 104 10.69 -3.94 28.78
N ALA A 105 9.55 -3.95 28.08
CA ALA A 105 9.47 -4.43 26.70
C ALA A 105 8.39 -3.72 25.86
N ILE A 106 8.48 -3.84 24.53
CA ILE A 106 7.44 -3.36 23.60
C ILE A 106 6.07 -3.98 23.88
N GLN A 107 6.03 -5.24 24.31
CA GLN A 107 4.78 -5.91 24.68
C GLN A 107 3.95 -5.12 25.70
N ASP A 108 4.62 -4.46 26.67
CA ASP A 108 3.95 -3.66 27.70
C ASP A 108 3.20 -2.46 27.09
N LEU A 109 3.73 -1.89 26.00
CA LEU A 109 3.09 -0.80 25.25
C LEU A 109 1.91 -1.28 24.42
N VAL A 110 2.05 -2.46 23.80
CA VAL A 110 0.98 -3.09 23.04
C VAL A 110 -0.24 -3.24 23.95
N ASP A 111 -0.07 -3.80 25.14
CA ASP A 111 -1.16 -4.05 26.08
C ASP A 111 -1.84 -2.77 26.60
N GLN A 112 -1.09 -1.67 26.74
CA GLN A 112 -1.59 -0.38 27.21
C GLN A 112 -2.36 0.44 26.16
N SER A 113 -2.16 0.18 24.87
CA SER A 113 -2.77 0.99 23.78
C SER A 113 -4.30 0.91 23.66
N GLY A 114 -5.00 0.07 24.45
CA GLY A 114 -6.46 0.11 24.59
C GLY A 114 -7.29 -0.49 23.44
N ASP A 115 -8.47 -1.02 23.82
CA ASP A 115 -9.57 -1.69 23.10
C ASP A 115 -9.32 -2.95 22.25
N SER A 116 -8.07 -3.27 21.90
CA SER A 116 -7.78 -4.51 21.14
C SER A 116 -7.19 -5.64 21.99
N GLY A 117 -6.71 -5.39 23.22
CA GLY A 117 -6.08 -6.38 24.15
C GLY A 117 -6.76 -7.76 24.28
N ARG A 118 -8.10 -7.80 24.33
CA ARG A 118 -8.87 -9.06 24.46
C ARG A 118 -9.29 -9.68 23.11
N LYS A 119 -9.40 -8.90 22.04
CA LYS A 119 -9.63 -9.42 20.66
C LYS A 119 -8.32 -9.83 19.95
N ARG A 120 -7.18 -9.33 20.44
CA ARG A 120 -5.80 -9.49 19.94
C ARG A 120 -5.26 -10.92 19.95
N ARG A 121 -5.75 -11.79 20.84
CA ARG A 121 -5.27 -13.18 20.97
C ARG A 121 -5.87 -14.18 19.97
N ASN A 122 -6.96 -13.84 19.27
CA ASN A 122 -7.81 -14.84 18.60
C ASN A 122 -7.92 -14.73 17.07
N LYS A 123 -7.10 -13.92 16.38
CA LYS A 123 -7.10 -13.90 14.91
C LYS A 123 -5.74 -14.34 14.37
N GLY A 124 -5.69 -15.58 13.88
CA GLY A 124 -4.54 -16.13 13.15
C GLY A 124 -4.39 -15.56 11.74
N ASP A 125 -4.74 -14.29 11.53
CA ASP A 125 -4.77 -13.68 10.21
C ASP A 125 -3.45 -12.95 9.95
N ALA A 126 -2.61 -13.54 9.11
CA ALA A 126 -1.26 -13.09 8.84
C ALA A 126 -1.18 -11.69 8.19
N MET A 127 -2.30 -11.09 7.77
CA MET A 127 -2.34 -9.83 7.00
C MET A 127 -2.61 -8.55 7.82
N THR A 128 -3.12 -8.62 9.04
CA THR A 128 -3.26 -7.41 9.87
C THR A 128 -2.00 -7.21 10.68
N GLN A 129 -0.99 -6.56 10.09
CA GLN A 129 0.15 -6.09 10.87
C GLN A 129 -0.32 -4.99 11.81
N GLU A 130 -0.25 -5.25 13.11
CA GLU A 130 -0.49 -4.22 14.11
C GLU A 130 0.67 -3.22 14.07
N VAL A 131 0.33 -1.95 13.89
CA VAL A 131 1.27 -0.83 13.79
C VAL A 131 1.09 0.06 15.03
N LEU A 132 2.13 0.17 15.85
CA LEU A 132 2.20 1.18 16.90
C LEU A 132 2.66 2.50 16.30
N ASN A 133 1.83 3.53 16.40
CA ASN A 133 2.11 4.84 15.87
C ASN A 133 2.74 5.75 16.92
N PHE A 134 3.82 6.43 16.56
CA PHE A 134 4.53 7.36 17.42
C PHE A 134 4.65 8.75 16.77
N THR A 135 4.58 9.77 17.60
CA THR A 135 5.01 11.14 17.27
C THR A 135 6.45 11.33 17.72
N ILE A 136 7.31 11.82 16.83
CA ILE A 136 8.71 12.06 17.14
C ILE A 136 8.85 13.42 17.82
N LEU A 137 9.50 13.42 18.98
CA LEU A 137 9.82 14.59 19.76
C LEU A 137 11.34 14.70 19.90
N SER A 138 11.85 15.93 19.92
CA SER A 138 13.26 16.21 20.17
C SER A 138 13.38 17.15 21.36
N GLN A 139 14.24 16.79 22.31
CA GLN A 139 14.52 17.59 23.48
C GLN A 139 15.35 18.82 23.08
N THR A 140 14.88 20.01 23.46
CA THR A 140 15.51 21.29 23.10
C THR A 140 16.36 21.90 24.23
N THR A 141 16.29 21.34 25.44
CA THR A 141 16.95 21.85 26.65
C THR A 141 17.55 20.71 27.48
N GLY A 142 18.54 21.00 28.34
CA GLY A 142 19.18 19.99 29.21
C GLY A 142 20.53 19.50 28.70
N GLU A 143 21.31 18.84 29.56
CA GLU A 143 22.71 18.48 29.31
C GLU A 143 22.89 17.64 28.04
N ALA A 144 22.09 16.58 27.85
CA ALA A 144 22.13 15.75 26.65
C ALA A 144 21.82 16.53 25.35
N ALA A 145 20.90 17.50 25.39
CA ALA A 145 20.58 18.35 24.23
C ALA A 145 21.73 19.34 23.93
N VAL A 146 22.38 19.85 24.97
CA VAL A 146 23.54 20.74 24.86
C VAL A 146 24.77 20.01 24.34
N GLU A 147 25.03 18.79 24.84
CA GLU A 147 26.09 17.90 24.39
C GLU A 147 25.86 17.44 22.95
N GLY A 148 24.64 17.01 22.61
CA GLY A 148 24.27 16.59 21.26
C GLY A 148 24.43 17.71 20.21
N CYS A 149 24.22 18.96 20.59
CA CYS A 149 24.49 20.13 19.73
C CYS A 149 25.99 20.48 19.62
N GLY A 150 26.87 19.85 20.41
CA GLY A 150 28.30 20.16 20.47
C GLY A 150 28.63 21.46 21.22
N THR A 151 27.69 21.99 21.99
CA THR A 151 27.75 23.30 22.65
C THR A 151 28.22 23.18 24.10
N MET A 152 29.38 22.58 24.32
CA MET A 152 30.11 22.71 25.60
C MET A 152 30.92 24.02 25.70
N CYS A 153 30.85 24.88 24.67
CA CYS A 153 31.67 26.09 24.54
C CYS A 153 30.83 27.33 24.18
N THR A 154 31.37 28.50 24.53
CA THR A 154 30.82 29.82 24.19
C THR A 154 30.54 29.92 22.68
N PRO A 155 29.37 30.42 22.24
CA PRO A 155 29.05 30.53 20.82
C PRO A 155 30.06 31.44 20.11
N VAL A 156 30.82 30.87 19.18
CA VAL A 156 31.72 31.64 18.31
C VAL A 156 30.92 32.08 17.09
N VAL A 157 30.62 33.38 17.00
CA VAL A 157 29.94 33.96 15.84
C VAL A 157 30.98 34.28 14.78
N HIS A 158 31.06 33.44 13.74
CA HIS A 158 31.84 33.76 12.54
C HIS A 158 30.99 34.60 11.58
N TYR A 159 31.35 35.88 11.44
CA TYR A 159 30.67 36.78 10.50
C TYR A 159 31.37 36.74 9.14
N GLN A 160 30.64 36.27 8.11
CA GLN A 160 31.11 36.29 6.73
C GLN A 160 30.11 37.06 5.85
N LYS A 161 30.57 38.10 5.17
CA LYS A 161 29.76 38.87 4.22
C LYS A 161 29.84 38.22 2.84
N LYS A 162 28.84 37.42 2.48
CA LYS A 162 28.69 36.83 1.15
C LYS A 162 27.24 36.92 0.67
N VAL A 163 27.04 36.96 -0.64
CA VAL A 163 25.72 36.79 -1.26
C VAL A 163 25.53 35.30 -1.49
N PHE A 164 24.48 34.73 -0.93
CA PHE A 164 24.13 33.33 -1.11
C PHE A 164 22.61 33.20 -1.15
N LYS A 165 22.13 32.10 -1.75
CA LYS A 165 20.71 31.77 -1.76
C LYS A 165 20.46 30.70 -0.70
N SER A 166 19.64 31.02 0.30
CA SER A 166 19.21 30.05 1.31
C SER A 166 17.86 29.47 0.93
N MET A 167 17.67 28.18 1.21
CA MET A 167 16.39 27.49 1.08
C MET A 167 16.04 26.82 2.41
N SER A 168 14.74 26.66 2.67
CA SER A 168 14.22 25.84 3.77
C SER A 168 13.22 24.85 3.22
N ALA A 169 13.53 23.56 3.35
CA ALA A 169 12.64 22.47 2.96
C ALA A 169 11.93 21.92 4.20
N LEU A 170 10.61 21.74 4.12
CA LEU A 170 9.85 21.03 5.13
C LEU A 170 9.89 19.53 4.81
N LEU A 171 10.70 18.78 5.55
CA LEU A 171 10.78 17.33 5.41
C LEU A 171 9.71 16.66 6.27
N CYS A 172 8.90 15.81 5.66
CA CYS A 172 8.00 14.90 6.35
C CYS A 172 8.77 13.61 6.67
N LEU A 173 9.21 13.47 7.92
CA LEU A 173 9.81 12.24 8.40
C LEU A 173 8.70 11.23 8.71
N ASP A 174 8.85 10.03 8.17
CA ASP A 174 7.94 8.90 8.35
C ASP A 174 8.77 7.62 8.25
N ILE A 175 9.03 7.01 9.39
CA ILE A 175 9.84 5.79 9.47
C ILE A 175 8.98 4.64 9.94
N VAL A 176 9.29 3.45 9.45
CA VAL A 176 8.64 2.21 9.87
C VAL A 176 9.70 1.14 10.11
N ALA A 177 9.56 0.39 11.20
CA ALA A 177 10.45 -0.71 11.52
C ALA A 177 9.66 -1.88 12.11
N THR A 178 10.19 -3.09 11.94
CA THR A 178 9.69 -4.30 12.61
C THR A 178 10.56 -4.58 13.83
N VAL A 179 9.94 -4.72 15.00
CA VAL A 179 10.61 -5.00 16.28
C VAL A 179 10.09 -6.28 16.90
N ASN A 180 10.91 -6.96 17.70
CA ASN A 180 10.43 -8.08 18.51
C ASN A 180 9.60 -7.55 19.68
N MET A 181 8.50 -8.22 20.02
CA MET A 181 7.66 -7.84 21.17
C MET A 181 8.44 -7.86 22.50
N ASN A 182 9.49 -8.67 22.60
CA ASN A 182 10.38 -8.77 23.75
C ASN A 182 11.61 -7.86 23.67
N ASP A 183 11.77 -7.06 22.61
CA ASP A 183 12.89 -6.12 22.53
C ASP A 183 12.78 -5.08 23.65
N ALA A 184 13.92 -4.81 24.29
CA ALA A 184 14.03 -3.73 25.26
C ALA A 184 13.77 -2.38 24.58
N LEU A 185 13.02 -1.51 25.26
CA LEU A 185 12.63 -0.20 24.74
C LEU A 185 13.81 0.67 24.31
N SER A 186 14.94 0.60 25.03
CA SER A 186 16.18 1.30 24.68
C SER A 186 16.76 0.88 23.32
N LYS A 187 16.65 -0.42 22.98
CA LYS A 187 17.05 -0.96 21.67
C LYS A 187 16.14 -0.41 20.57
N VAL A 188 14.84 -0.34 20.83
CA VAL A 188 13.87 0.21 19.88
C VAL A 188 14.08 1.71 19.64
N VAL A 189 14.35 2.50 20.69
CA VAL A 189 14.72 3.92 20.55
C VAL A 189 15.96 4.09 19.67
N THR A 190 16.98 3.26 19.90
CA THR A 190 18.23 3.30 19.13
C THR A 190 17.96 2.98 17.66
N LEU A 191 17.18 1.93 17.38
CA LEU A 191 16.78 1.56 16.03
C LEU A 191 16.01 2.67 15.31
N LEU A 192 15.00 3.28 15.97
CA LEU A 192 14.23 4.36 15.39
C LEU A 192 15.07 5.62 15.16
N SER A 193 16.00 5.93 16.06
CA SER A 193 16.98 7.01 15.89
C SER A 193 17.87 6.80 14.66
N GLU A 194 18.40 5.59 14.50
CA GLU A 194 19.20 5.20 13.33
C GLU A 194 18.37 5.34 12.04
N GLU A 195 17.12 4.88 12.05
CA GLU A 195 16.24 4.97 10.88
C GLU A 195 15.87 6.42 10.53
N LEU A 196 15.73 7.31 11.52
CA LEU A 196 15.57 8.76 11.26
C LEU A 196 16.80 9.35 10.59
N CYS A 197 17.99 8.98 11.06
CA CYS A 197 19.24 9.45 10.46
C CYS A 197 19.37 8.95 9.01
N ASN A 198 19.07 7.67 8.78
CA ASN A 198 19.05 7.08 7.44
C ASN A 198 18.07 7.82 6.53
N GLN A 199 16.83 8.04 6.97
CA GLN A 199 15.82 8.75 6.20
C GLN A 199 16.25 10.17 5.85
N ILE A 200 16.83 10.93 6.78
CA ILE A 200 17.35 12.27 6.51
C ILE A 200 18.40 12.21 5.39
N ASP A 201 19.35 11.27 5.46
CA ASP A 201 20.38 11.09 4.44
C ASP A 201 19.78 10.67 3.07
N GLN A 202 18.72 9.86 3.06
CA GLN A 202 18.03 9.52 1.81
C GLN A 202 17.30 10.71 1.20
N MET A 203 16.61 11.49 2.02
CA MET A 203 15.89 12.67 1.56
C MET A 203 16.87 13.71 1.00
N THR A 204 18.00 13.97 1.65
CA THR A 204 19.02 14.89 1.13
C THR A 204 19.66 14.39 -0.16
N ASN A 205 19.95 13.09 -0.27
CA ASN A 205 20.41 12.50 -1.52
C ASN A 205 19.38 12.67 -2.66
N CYS A 206 18.09 12.45 -2.38
CA CYS A 206 17.01 12.66 -3.35
C CYS A 206 16.93 14.14 -3.78
N ILE A 207 16.94 15.07 -2.82
CA ILE A 207 16.97 16.52 -3.11
C ILE A 207 18.16 16.85 -4.01
N SER A 208 19.37 16.38 -3.68
CA SER A 208 20.58 16.68 -4.45
C SER A 208 20.53 16.16 -5.89
N LYS A 209 19.82 15.04 -6.12
CA LYS A 209 19.73 14.38 -7.41
C LYS A 209 18.66 14.97 -8.33
N PHE A 210 17.53 15.37 -7.78
CA PHE A 210 16.36 15.79 -8.56
C PHE A 210 16.10 17.30 -8.57
N SER A 211 16.70 18.06 -7.65
CA SER A 211 16.62 19.52 -7.69
C SER A 211 17.39 20.09 -8.87
N LYS A 212 16.86 21.14 -9.50
CA LYS A 212 17.47 21.80 -10.65
C LYS A 212 17.55 23.30 -10.41
N ALA A 213 18.76 23.86 -10.41
CA ALA A 213 19.01 25.28 -10.24
C ALA A 213 18.20 25.89 -9.09
N ASP A 214 17.11 26.59 -9.39
CA ASP A 214 16.24 27.27 -8.43
C ASP A 214 15.02 26.48 -7.96
N SER A 215 14.75 25.31 -8.56
CA SER A 215 13.64 24.43 -8.20
C SER A 215 14.12 23.32 -7.29
N ILE A 216 13.64 23.32 -6.05
CA ILE A 216 13.84 22.21 -5.12
C ILE A 216 12.83 21.11 -5.40
N CYS A 217 13.28 19.88 -5.26
CA CYS A 217 12.42 18.72 -5.24
C CYS A 217 12.26 18.22 -3.80
N ILE A 218 11.03 18.08 -3.30
CA ILE A 218 10.80 17.54 -1.96
C ILE A 218 10.49 16.04 -2.06
N PRO A 219 11.31 15.17 -1.46
CA PRO A 219 11.06 13.74 -1.43
C PRO A 219 9.96 13.39 -0.44
N GLU A 220 9.15 12.41 -0.81
CA GLU A 220 8.14 11.78 0.03
C GLU A 220 8.52 10.32 0.29
N ALA A 221 8.33 9.86 1.52
CA ALA A 221 8.57 8.48 1.91
C ALA A 221 7.32 7.64 1.62
N PHE A 222 7.49 6.51 0.93
CA PHE A 222 6.45 5.52 0.69
C PHE A 222 6.89 4.18 1.28
N HIS A 223 6.06 3.61 2.13
CA HIS A 223 6.30 2.31 2.75
C HIS A 223 5.58 1.22 2.00
N PHE A 224 6.29 0.17 1.63
CA PHE A 224 5.76 -0.99 0.91
C PHE A 224 5.93 -2.23 1.77
N TRP A 225 5.00 -3.16 1.61
CA TRP A 225 5.09 -4.50 2.18
C TRP A 225 4.94 -5.56 1.07
N PRO A 226 6.01 -5.81 0.27
CA PRO A 226 5.99 -6.91 -0.67
C PRO A 226 5.90 -8.23 0.10
N VAL A 227 4.86 -9.00 -0.16
CA VAL A 227 4.60 -10.26 0.57
C VAL A 227 5.76 -11.24 0.38
N GLU A 228 6.39 -11.20 -0.80
CA GLU A 228 7.56 -11.98 -1.18
C GLU A 228 8.82 -11.60 -0.39
N CYS A 229 8.91 -10.36 0.09
CA CYS A 229 10.02 -9.91 0.94
C CYS A 229 9.75 -10.19 2.42
N GLY A 230 8.49 -10.09 2.86
CA GLY A 230 8.15 -10.32 4.27
C GLY A 230 8.73 -9.29 5.26
N HIS A 231 9.21 -8.15 4.76
CA HIS A 231 9.70 -7.01 5.53
C HIS A 231 9.31 -5.69 4.86
N TRP A 232 9.42 -4.58 5.61
CA TRP A 232 9.17 -3.24 5.09
C TRP A 232 10.21 -2.87 4.03
N VAL A 233 9.78 -2.14 3.01
CA VAL A 233 10.65 -1.48 2.04
C VAL A 233 10.21 -0.03 1.95
N THR A 234 11.08 0.90 2.34
CA THR A 234 10.80 2.34 2.23
C THR A 234 11.48 2.90 0.98
N VAL A 235 10.72 3.57 0.13
CA VAL A 235 11.22 4.21 -1.10
C VAL A 235 10.92 5.70 -1.03
N PHE A 236 11.89 6.51 -1.45
CA PHE A 236 11.76 7.97 -1.47
C PHE A 236 11.49 8.44 -2.89
N TYR A 237 10.29 8.95 -3.13
CA TYR A 237 9.93 9.50 -4.42
C TYR A 237 9.92 11.02 -4.42
N PRO A 238 10.59 11.66 -5.40
CA PRO A 238 10.44 13.09 -5.64
C PRO A 238 9.00 13.42 -6.04
N ALA A 239 8.32 14.35 -5.36
CA ALA A 239 6.90 14.63 -5.57
C ALA A 239 6.59 15.09 -7.02
N GLU A 240 7.53 15.82 -7.63
CA GLU A 240 7.35 16.48 -8.93
C GLU A 240 7.67 15.58 -10.14
N VAL A 241 8.13 14.33 -9.92
CA VAL A 241 8.54 13.41 -11.00
C VAL A 241 7.44 12.39 -11.29
N SER A 242 7.15 12.18 -12.58
CA SER A 242 6.08 11.28 -13.03
C SER A 242 6.37 9.80 -12.72
N GLU A 243 5.32 8.97 -12.64
CA GLU A 243 5.47 7.51 -12.50
C GLU A 243 6.24 6.87 -13.67
N ALA A 244 6.16 7.47 -14.86
CA ALA A 244 6.86 7.00 -16.06
C ALA A 244 8.38 7.20 -15.93
N ASP A 245 8.82 8.37 -15.47
CA ASP A 245 10.24 8.68 -15.29
C ASP A 245 10.90 7.86 -14.17
N LEU A 246 10.10 7.36 -13.21
CA LEU A 246 10.55 6.51 -12.11
C LEU A 246 10.62 5.02 -12.48
N ALA A 247 10.24 4.62 -13.70
CA ALA A 247 10.17 3.22 -14.11
C ALA A 247 11.54 2.51 -14.05
N SER A 248 12.63 3.19 -14.45
CA SER A 248 13.98 2.58 -14.38
C SER A 248 14.42 2.33 -12.94
N TYR A 249 14.04 3.22 -12.01
CA TYR A 249 14.34 3.05 -10.59
C TYR A 249 13.54 1.88 -10.00
N ARG A 250 12.25 1.75 -10.32
CA ARG A 250 11.45 0.60 -9.88
C ARG A 250 11.95 -0.73 -10.44
N LYS A 251 12.35 -0.80 -11.72
CA LYS A 251 12.98 -2.00 -12.28
C LYS A 251 14.22 -2.41 -11.50
N GLU A 252 15.02 -1.44 -11.08
CA GLU A 252 16.19 -1.71 -10.24
C GLU A 252 15.80 -2.21 -8.84
N LEU A 253 14.76 -1.64 -8.20
CA LEU A 253 14.22 -2.17 -6.94
C LEU A 253 13.76 -3.62 -7.07
N HIS A 254 13.03 -3.95 -8.15
CA HIS A 254 12.62 -5.32 -8.42
C HIS A 254 13.84 -6.25 -8.56
N ARG A 255 14.87 -5.83 -9.31
CA ARG A 255 16.11 -6.60 -9.47
C ARG A 255 16.83 -6.82 -8.14
N LEU A 256 16.99 -5.77 -7.34
CA LEU A 256 17.69 -5.80 -6.04
C LEU A 256 17.00 -6.69 -5.01
N LEU A 257 15.67 -6.79 -5.08
CA LEU A 257 14.84 -7.56 -4.16
C LEU A 257 14.42 -8.93 -4.74
N LEU A 258 14.94 -9.31 -5.91
CA LEU A 258 14.57 -10.52 -6.67
C LEU A 258 13.05 -10.68 -6.87
N LEU A 259 12.37 -9.57 -7.12
CA LEU A 259 10.94 -9.52 -7.34
C LEU A 259 10.58 -9.66 -8.82
N PRO A 260 9.45 -10.29 -9.14
CA PRO A 260 9.05 -10.49 -10.52
C PRO A 260 8.77 -9.14 -11.20
N CYS A 261 9.26 -8.94 -12.42
CA CYS A 261 9.07 -7.72 -13.21
C CYS A 261 7.80 -7.76 -14.08
N ASN A 262 6.80 -8.56 -13.69
CA ASN A 262 5.55 -8.72 -14.44
C ASN A 262 4.36 -7.96 -13.85
N ARG A 263 4.54 -7.31 -12.70
CA ARG A 263 3.53 -6.47 -12.04
C ARG A 263 4.18 -5.31 -11.29
N PRO A 264 3.49 -4.17 -11.13
CA PRO A 264 3.94 -3.10 -10.26
C PRO A 264 3.90 -3.52 -8.78
N LEU A 265 4.97 -3.24 -8.04
CA LEU A 265 5.00 -3.41 -6.57
C LEU A 265 5.41 -2.13 -5.82
N PHE A 266 6.06 -1.19 -6.52
CA PHE A 266 6.66 0.00 -5.90
C PHE A 266 6.16 1.31 -6.48
N ARG A 267 5.04 1.34 -7.22
CA ARG A 267 4.46 2.63 -7.63
C ARG A 267 3.88 3.33 -6.42
N ARG A 268 3.71 4.66 -6.44
CA ARG A 268 3.13 5.39 -5.30
C ARG A 268 1.79 4.79 -4.86
N ALA A 269 0.96 4.33 -5.79
CA ALA A 269 -0.32 3.68 -5.48
C ALA A 269 -0.20 2.34 -4.72
N ASN A 270 0.95 1.66 -4.78
CA ASN A 270 1.19 0.38 -4.10
C ASN A 270 1.65 0.54 -2.64
N HIS A 271 1.76 1.77 -2.13
CA HIS A 271 2.14 1.97 -0.73
C HIS A 271 1.17 1.24 0.20
N PHE A 272 1.70 0.80 1.32
CA PHE A 272 0.90 0.19 2.38
C PHE A 272 -0.05 1.23 2.95
N ALA A 273 -1.35 0.94 2.83
CA ALA A 273 -2.39 1.76 3.44
C ALA A 273 -2.45 1.47 4.94
N PHE A 274 -1.98 2.40 5.75
CA PHE A 274 -2.02 2.26 7.21
C PHE A 274 -3.46 2.35 7.75
N PRO A 275 -3.74 1.84 8.96
CA PRO A 275 -5.10 1.81 9.51
C PRO A 275 -5.82 3.16 9.51
N GLU A 276 -5.10 4.27 9.73
CA GLU A 276 -5.71 5.61 9.72
C GLU A 276 -6.12 6.03 8.31
N GLU A 277 -5.32 5.68 7.30
CA GLU A 277 -5.60 5.96 5.89
C GLU A 277 -6.79 5.11 5.40
N LEU A 278 -6.85 3.84 5.83
CA LEU A 278 -8.00 2.97 5.57
C LEU A 278 -9.28 3.47 6.24
N ALA A 279 -9.18 4.01 7.46
CA ALA A 279 -10.32 4.59 8.18
C ALA A 279 -10.81 5.91 7.58
N ALA A 280 -9.93 6.65 6.90
CA ALA A 280 -10.28 7.88 6.18
C ALA A 280 -10.81 7.62 4.76
N ASP A 281 -10.61 6.42 4.21
CA ASP A 281 -11.16 6.02 2.91
C ASP A 281 -12.69 5.90 3.03
N PRO A 282 -13.48 6.62 2.23
CA PRO A 282 -14.94 6.54 2.30
C PRO A 282 -15.50 5.20 1.80
N TYR A 283 -14.67 4.32 1.25
CA TYR A 283 -15.08 3.02 0.73
C TYR A 283 -14.35 1.90 1.46
N LEU A 284 -15.10 0.86 1.86
CA LEU A 284 -14.50 -0.34 2.42
C LEU A 284 -13.58 -1.02 1.41
N ARG A 285 -12.43 -1.51 1.89
CA ARG A 285 -11.51 -2.33 1.10
C ARG A 285 -11.58 -3.78 1.51
N ASN A 286 -11.33 -4.66 0.54
CA ASN A 286 -11.10 -6.10 0.76
C ASN A 286 -12.13 -6.74 1.71
N THR A 287 -13.41 -6.46 1.47
CA THR A 287 -14.55 -6.92 2.28
C THR A 287 -14.65 -8.45 2.44
N HIS A 288 -13.89 -9.20 1.64
CA HIS A 288 -13.79 -10.65 1.75
C HIS A 288 -12.89 -11.16 2.87
N LEU A 289 -12.00 -10.33 3.43
CA LEU A 289 -11.09 -10.76 4.48
C LEU A 289 -11.86 -11.22 5.72
N GLY A 290 -11.50 -12.37 6.26
CA GLY A 290 -12.17 -13.02 7.39
C GLY A 290 -13.34 -13.94 7.01
N LEU A 291 -13.71 -14.05 5.73
CA LEU A 291 -14.71 -15.02 5.27
C LEU A 291 -14.08 -16.41 5.09
N ASN A 292 -14.68 -17.42 5.70
CA ASN A 292 -14.22 -18.79 5.57
C ASN A 292 -14.64 -19.39 4.22
N PRO A 293 -13.72 -19.95 3.43
CA PRO A 293 -14.07 -20.67 2.22
C PRO A 293 -14.80 -21.99 2.54
N PRO A 294 -15.55 -22.55 1.58
CA PRO A 294 -16.13 -23.89 1.70
C PRO A 294 -15.05 -24.96 1.93
N SER A 295 -15.30 -25.86 2.87
CA SER A 295 -14.36 -26.94 3.21
C SER A 295 -14.09 -27.89 2.05
N GLY A 296 -12.87 -28.41 1.96
CA GLY A 296 -12.48 -29.42 0.96
C GLY A 296 -12.37 -28.91 -0.47
N CYS A 297 -12.41 -27.58 -0.67
CA CYS A 297 -12.23 -26.95 -1.98
C CYS A 297 -10.81 -26.39 -2.14
N GLN A 298 -10.28 -26.44 -3.36
CA GLN A 298 -9.18 -25.58 -3.75
C GLN A 298 -9.71 -24.16 -3.98
N VAL A 299 -9.07 -23.17 -3.39
CA VAL A 299 -9.50 -21.77 -3.41
C VAL A 299 -8.53 -20.95 -4.23
N GLN A 300 -9.05 -20.12 -5.14
CA GLN A 300 -8.30 -19.06 -5.80
C GLN A 300 -9.05 -17.75 -5.64
N LEU A 301 -8.36 -16.71 -5.20
CA LEU A 301 -8.91 -15.37 -4.97
C LEU A 301 -8.27 -14.37 -5.93
N LEU A 302 -8.89 -13.20 -6.08
CA LEU A 302 -8.19 -12.05 -6.64
C LEU A 302 -6.88 -11.78 -5.89
N ARG A 303 -5.91 -11.16 -6.58
CA ARG A 303 -4.61 -10.80 -6.01
C ARG A 303 -4.54 -9.30 -5.79
N GLY A 304 -4.25 -8.85 -4.58
CA GLY A 304 -4.13 -7.43 -4.26
C GLY A 304 -5.37 -6.87 -3.55
N GLN A 305 -5.61 -5.57 -3.71
CA GLN A 305 -6.63 -4.83 -3.00
C GLN A 305 -7.64 -4.17 -3.95
N TYR A 306 -8.87 -4.00 -3.47
CA TYR A 306 -9.95 -3.31 -4.19
C TYR A 306 -10.82 -2.52 -3.20
N GLN A 307 -11.58 -1.55 -3.71
CA GLN A 307 -12.67 -0.89 -3.00
C GLN A 307 -14.01 -1.54 -3.36
N TYR A 308 -14.86 -1.74 -2.36
CA TYR A 308 -16.23 -2.19 -2.56
C TYR A 308 -17.10 -1.02 -2.99
N ARG A 309 -17.55 -1.07 -4.25
CA ARG A 309 -18.43 -0.08 -4.85
C ARG A 309 -19.83 -0.66 -4.95
N HIS A 310 -20.81 0.05 -4.42
CA HIS A 310 -22.20 -0.42 -4.30
C HIS A 310 -23.20 0.74 -4.44
N TYR A 311 -24.50 0.43 -4.45
CA TYR A 311 -25.56 1.41 -4.65
C TYR A 311 -25.56 2.54 -3.62
N MET A 312 -26.11 3.69 -4.01
CA MET A 312 -26.29 4.87 -3.14
C MET A 312 -24.99 5.56 -2.71
N GLN A 313 -23.82 5.08 -3.15
CA GLN A 313 -22.56 5.79 -2.99
C GLN A 313 -22.49 7.02 -3.90
N ASP A 314 -21.57 7.94 -3.62
CA ASP A 314 -21.25 9.10 -4.46
C ASP A 314 -22.44 10.06 -4.70
N ARG A 315 -23.45 10.02 -3.81
CA ARG A 315 -24.66 10.85 -3.85
C ARG A 315 -25.52 10.62 -5.11
N ILE A 316 -25.51 9.42 -5.67
CA ILE A 316 -26.39 9.03 -6.77
C ILE A 316 -27.29 7.86 -6.35
N ASP A 317 -28.60 8.01 -6.56
CA ASP A 317 -29.55 6.91 -6.44
C ASP A 317 -29.53 6.07 -7.73
N ASP A 318 -28.64 5.10 -7.73
CA ASP A 318 -28.45 4.15 -8.81
C ASP A 318 -29.15 2.79 -8.59
N LYS A 319 -30.05 2.74 -7.60
CA LYS A 319 -30.80 1.53 -7.26
C LYS A 319 -31.63 1.06 -8.45
N GLY A 320 -31.38 -0.19 -8.85
CA GLY A 320 -32.12 -0.87 -9.92
C GLY A 320 -31.53 -0.68 -11.33
N TRP A 321 -30.46 0.09 -11.50
CA TRP A 321 -29.82 0.27 -12.82
C TRP A 321 -28.29 0.38 -12.79
N GLY A 322 -27.69 0.66 -11.62
CA GLY A 322 -26.25 0.91 -11.49
C GLY A 322 -25.35 -0.32 -11.31
N CYS A 323 -25.89 -1.55 -11.24
CA CYS A 323 -25.15 -2.71 -10.71
C CYS A 323 -23.85 -2.98 -11.48
N ALA A 324 -23.90 -2.93 -12.81
CA ALA A 324 -22.73 -3.08 -13.68
C ALA A 324 -21.76 -1.89 -13.59
N TYR A 325 -22.26 -0.67 -13.38
CA TYR A 325 -21.42 0.51 -13.15
C TYR A 325 -20.60 0.35 -11.87
N ARG A 326 -21.23 -0.10 -10.78
CA ARG A 326 -20.55 -0.35 -9.51
C ARG A 326 -19.54 -1.48 -9.60
N SER A 327 -19.86 -2.57 -10.29
CA SER A 327 -18.91 -3.64 -10.57
C SER A 327 -17.68 -3.14 -11.35
N LEU A 328 -17.90 -2.33 -12.40
CA LEU A 328 -16.83 -1.67 -13.14
C LEU A 328 -15.99 -0.76 -12.23
N GLN A 329 -16.62 0.05 -11.37
CA GLN A 329 -15.89 0.91 -10.42
C GLN A 329 -15.03 0.10 -9.45
N THR A 330 -15.49 -1.07 -8.98
CA THR A 330 -14.66 -1.99 -8.19
C THR A 330 -13.47 -2.50 -8.99
N ILE A 331 -13.66 -2.91 -10.25
CA ILE A 331 -12.55 -3.33 -11.13
C ILE A 331 -11.55 -2.20 -11.33
N VAL A 332 -12.00 -0.98 -11.65
CA VAL A 332 -11.13 0.18 -11.84
C VAL A 332 -10.38 0.51 -10.56
N SER A 333 -11.03 0.42 -9.39
CA SER A 333 -10.37 0.62 -8.09
C SER A 333 -9.23 -0.37 -7.87
N TRP A 334 -9.39 -1.62 -8.31
CA TRP A 334 -8.35 -2.64 -8.23
C TRP A 334 -7.15 -2.25 -9.10
N PHE A 335 -7.36 -1.89 -10.37
CA PHE A 335 -6.27 -1.47 -11.27
C PHE A 335 -5.53 -0.25 -10.73
N ARG A 336 -6.27 0.70 -10.13
CA ARG A 336 -5.68 1.90 -9.52
C ARG A 336 -4.82 1.56 -8.30
N ILE A 337 -5.34 0.77 -7.35
CA ILE A 337 -4.59 0.41 -6.13
C ILE A 337 -3.41 -0.53 -6.45
N GLN A 338 -3.53 -1.36 -7.49
CA GLN A 338 -2.42 -2.19 -7.96
C GLN A 338 -1.41 -1.40 -8.82
N GLY A 339 -1.61 -0.10 -9.04
CA GLY A 339 -0.65 0.78 -9.70
C GLY A 339 -0.62 0.64 -11.23
N TYR A 340 -1.58 -0.04 -11.84
CA TYR A 340 -1.68 -0.14 -13.30
C TYR A 340 -2.19 1.13 -13.96
N THR A 341 -2.88 1.99 -13.21
CA THR A 341 -3.40 3.26 -13.71
C THR A 341 -3.39 4.33 -12.63
N GLU A 342 -3.19 5.57 -13.06
CA GLU A 342 -3.35 6.78 -12.24
C GLU A 342 -4.75 7.39 -12.41
N GLN A 343 -5.54 6.88 -13.37
CA GLN A 343 -6.89 7.38 -13.63
C GLN A 343 -7.79 7.17 -12.41
N PRO A 344 -8.64 8.15 -12.06
CA PRO A 344 -9.59 8.00 -10.98
C PRO A 344 -10.67 6.97 -11.33
N VAL A 345 -11.37 6.47 -10.31
CA VAL A 345 -12.55 5.63 -10.52
C VAL A 345 -13.65 6.49 -11.17
N PRO A 346 -14.16 6.11 -12.36
CA PRO A 346 -15.08 6.94 -13.11
C PRO A 346 -16.49 6.95 -12.49
N SER A 347 -17.17 8.09 -12.59
CA SER A 347 -18.59 8.25 -12.29
C SER A 347 -19.48 7.57 -13.35
N HIS A 348 -20.76 7.35 -13.04
CA HIS A 348 -21.72 6.81 -14.02
C HIS A 348 -21.77 7.64 -15.30
N ARG A 349 -21.69 8.97 -15.17
CA ARG A 349 -21.73 9.88 -16.32
C ARG A 349 -20.49 9.73 -17.20
N GLU A 350 -19.30 9.58 -16.60
CA GLU A 350 -18.06 9.35 -17.35
C GLU A 350 -18.06 7.99 -18.05
N ILE A 351 -18.58 6.95 -17.39
CA ILE A 351 -18.79 5.62 -17.99
C ILE A 351 -19.74 5.73 -19.19
N GLN A 352 -20.88 6.41 -19.04
CA GLN A 352 -21.82 6.64 -20.14
C GLN A 352 -21.17 7.42 -21.29
N GLN A 353 -20.39 8.46 -20.95
CA GLN A 353 -19.70 9.28 -21.94
C GLN A 353 -18.64 8.46 -22.70
N ALA A 354 -17.94 7.55 -22.03
CA ALA A 354 -16.99 6.64 -22.66
C ALA A 354 -17.67 5.77 -23.74
N LEU A 355 -18.85 5.23 -23.45
CA LEU A 355 -19.62 4.42 -24.40
C LEU A 355 -20.14 5.24 -25.59
N VAL A 356 -20.53 6.50 -25.36
CA VAL A 356 -20.89 7.41 -26.47
C VAL A 356 -19.68 7.76 -27.33
N ASN A 357 -18.53 8.03 -26.72
CA ASN A 357 -17.31 8.43 -27.43
C ASN A 357 -16.82 7.35 -28.41
N ILE A 358 -16.99 6.08 -28.06
CA ILE A 358 -16.61 4.95 -28.93
C ILE A 358 -17.73 4.56 -29.92
N GLY A 359 -18.85 5.27 -29.93
CA GLY A 359 -19.97 5.03 -30.84
C GLY A 359 -20.89 3.86 -30.47
N ASP A 360 -20.74 3.26 -29.27
CA ASP A 360 -21.58 2.14 -28.82
C ASP A 360 -22.99 2.59 -28.43
N LYS A 361 -23.12 3.80 -27.87
CA LYS A 361 -24.40 4.36 -27.40
C LYS A 361 -24.69 5.73 -28.04
N PRO A 362 -25.97 6.12 -28.20
CA PRO A 362 -26.33 7.47 -28.65
C PRO A 362 -26.03 8.51 -27.58
N SER A 363 -25.89 9.79 -27.96
CA SER A 363 -25.61 10.90 -27.04
C SER A 363 -26.65 11.06 -25.92
N SER A 364 -27.90 10.67 -26.15
CA SER A 364 -28.97 10.66 -25.15
C SER A 364 -28.74 9.67 -24.00
N PHE A 365 -27.79 8.74 -24.13
CA PHE A 365 -27.42 7.77 -23.10
C PHE A 365 -26.76 8.44 -21.89
N VAL A 366 -26.05 9.54 -22.09
CA VAL A 366 -25.35 10.27 -21.03
C VAL A 366 -26.35 10.99 -20.13
N GLY A 367 -26.29 10.73 -18.84
CA GLY A 367 -27.26 11.19 -17.84
C GLY A 367 -28.52 10.35 -17.73
N SER A 368 -28.63 9.27 -18.52
CA SER A 368 -29.74 8.32 -18.40
C SER A 368 -29.58 7.41 -17.18
N LYS A 369 -30.63 6.64 -16.87
CA LYS A 369 -30.63 5.55 -15.87
C LYS A 369 -30.66 4.17 -16.52
N GLN A 370 -30.11 4.05 -17.72
CA GLN A 370 -30.07 2.77 -18.42
C GLN A 370 -28.96 1.88 -17.84
N TRP A 371 -29.22 0.57 -17.78
CA TRP A 371 -28.23 -0.42 -17.38
C TRP A 371 -27.23 -0.70 -18.52
N ILE A 372 -26.06 -1.23 -18.17
CA ILE A 372 -25.03 -1.71 -19.10
C ILE A 372 -24.72 -3.18 -18.82
N GLY A 373 -24.23 -3.91 -19.82
CA GLY A 373 -23.82 -5.30 -19.70
C GLY A 373 -22.31 -5.47 -19.53
N SER A 374 -21.88 -6.73 -19.48
CA SER A 374 -20.47 -7.09 -19.38
C SER A 374 -19.64 -6.69 -20.60
N MET A 375 -20.26 -6.59 -21.78
CA MET A 375 -19.60 -6.14 -23.00
C MET A 375 -19.23 -4.66 -22.89
N GLU A 376 -20.19 -3.81 -22.51
CA GLU A 376 -19.96 -2.38 -22.29
C GLU A 376 -18.96 -2.13 -21.15
N VAL A 377 -18.96 -2.96 -20.10
CA VAL A 377 -17.92 -2.91 -19.05
C VAL A 377 -16.53 -3.13 -19.66
N GLY A 378 -16.37 -4.14 -20.53
CA GLY A 378 -15.13 -4.39 -21.27
C GLY A 378 -14.71 -3.20 -22.13
N TYR A 379 -15.65 -2.62 -22.89
CA TYR A 379 -15.40 -1.42 -23.70
C TYR A 379 -14.92 -0.23 -22.86
N CYS A 380 -15.52 -0.03 -21.69
CA CYS A 380 -15.11 1.02 -20.78
C CYS A 380 -13.70 0.79 -20.24
N LEU A 381 -13.35 -0.45 -19.86
CA LEU A 381 -11.99 -0.77 -19.41
C LEU A 381 -10.94 -0.50 -20.49
N THR A 382 -11.24 -0.85 -21.73
CA THR A 382 -10.34 -0.58 -22.86
C THR A 382 -10.22 0.91 -23.13
N ASN A 383 -11.34 1.65 -23.20
CA ASN A 383 -11.32 3.07 -23.54
C ASN A 383 -10.76 3.95 -22.41
N LEU A 384 -11.05 3.64 -21.15
CA LEU A 384 -10.65 4.48 -20.01
C LEU A 384 -9.25 4.12 -19.48
N LEU A 385 -8.87 2.84 -19.51
CA LEU A 385 -7.63 2.37 -18.90
C LEU A 385 -6.64 1.73 -19.89
N GLY A 386 -7.03 1.50 -21.14
CA GLY A 386 -6.23 0.70 -22.08
C GLY A 386 -6.16 -0.78 -21.68
N VAL A 387 -7.14 -1.28 -20.92
CA VAL A 387 -7.19 -2.66 -20.43
C VAL A 387 -8.08 -3.51 -21.33
N GLU A 388 -7.52 -4.57 -21.90
CA GLU A 388 -8.28 -5.58 -22.63
C GLU A 388 -8.99 -6.54 -21.66
N SER A 389 -10.13 -7.07 -22.08
CA SER A 389 -10.91 -8.04 -21.31
C SER A 389 -11.23 -9.26 -22.15
N LYS A 390 -11.10 -10.44 -21.55
CA LYS A 390 -11.62 -11.68 -22.11
C LYS A 390 -13.10 -11.82 -21.77
N THR A 391 -13.94 -12.14 -22.74
CA THR A 391 -15.35 -12.45 -22.50
C THR A 391 -15.55 -13.96 -22.37
N LEU A 392 -16.20 -14.40 -21.30
CA LEU A 392 -16.59 -15.78 -21.11
C LEU A 392 -18.12 -15.88 -21.08
N CYS A 393 -18.70 -16.68 -21.97
CA CYS A 393 -20.14 -16.86 -22.08
C CYS A 393 -20.58 -18.20 -21.50
N VAL A 394 -21.69 -18.20 -20.79
CA VAL A 394 -22.35 -19.38 -20.23
C VAL A 394 -23.82 -19.35 -20.63
N ASN A 395 -24.32 -20.42 -21.24
CA ASN A 395 -25.67 -20.42 -21.83
C ASN A 395 -26.77 -20.54 -20.78
N ALA A 396 -26.46 -21.16 -19.63
CA ALA A 396 -27.38 -21.38 -18.53
C ALA A 396 -26.63 -21.35 -17.20
N GLY A 397 -27.22 -20.79 -16.14
CA GLY A 397 -26.60 -20.79 -14.80
C GLY A 397 -26.23 -22.18 -14.28
N ALA A 398 -26.94 -23.22 -14.72
CA ALA A 398 -26.62 -24.62 -14.43
C ALA A 398 -25.22 -25.05 -14.92
N GLU A 399 -24.69 -24.39 -15.96
CA GLU A 399 -23.39 -24.69 -16.55
C GLU A 399 -22.24 -23.88 -15.92
N MET A 400 -22.51 -22.99 -14.95
CA MET A 400 -21.47 -22.15 -14.35
C MET A 400 -20.33 -22.95 -13.72
N SER A 401 -20.63 -24.09 -13.10
CA SER A 401 -19.63 -24.99 -12.50
C SER A 401 -18.66 -25.56 -13.54
N SER A 402 -19.09 -25.75 -14.79
CA SER A 402 -18.23 -26.23 -15.89
C SER A 402 -17.08 -25.27 -16.22
N ARG A 403 -17.22 -24.00 -15.85
CA ARG A 403 -16.23 -22.94 -16.06
C ARG A 403 -15.28 -22.75 -14.87
N ALA A 404 -15.41 -23.54 -13.80
CA ALA A 404 -14.66 -23.33 -12.57
C ALA A 404 -13.14 -23.32 -12.80
N ARG A 405 -12.61 -24.27 -13.56
CA ARG A 405 -11.16 -24.33 -13.87
C ARG A 405 -10.65 -23.12 -14.63
N GLU A 406 -11.47 -22.57 -15.53
CA GLU A 406 -11.12 -21.37 -16.31
C GLU A 406 -11.08 -20.13 -15.41
N LEU A 407 -12.01 -20.02 -14.45
CA LEU A 407 -12.00 -18.96 -13.44
C LEU A 407 -10.83 -19.09 -12.46
N MET A 408 -10.48 -20.31 -12.05
CA MET A 408 -9.29 -20.57 -11.22
C MET A 408 -8.02 -20.12 -11.94
N ALA A 409 -7.88 -20.46 -13.23
CA ALA A 409 -6.73 -20.04 -14.04
C ALA A 409 -6.67 -18.51 -14.21
N HIS A 410 -7.82 -17.84 -14.33
CA HIS A 410 -7.89 -16.38 -14.36
C HIS A 410 -7.37 -15.76 -13.06
N PHE A 411 -7.84 -16.23 -11.90
CA PHE A 411 -7.38 -15.69 -10.62
C PHE A 411 -5.90 -15.97 -10.34
N ASP A 412 -5.39 -17.12 -10.80
CA ASP A 412 -3.97 -17.47 -10.67
C ASP A 412 -3.06 -16.56 -11.52
N THR A 413 -3.42 -16.38 -12.79
CA THR A 413 -2.59 -15.65 -13.77
C THR A 413 -2.82 -14.13 -13.72
N GLN A 414 -4.07 -13.71 -13.80
CA GLN A 414 -4.49 -12.30 -13.84
C GLN A 414 -4.74 -11.76 -12.43
N GLY A 415 -5.52 -12.48 -11.63
CA GLY A 415 -5.89 -12.09 -10.27
C GLY A 415 -6.81 -10.87 -10.19
N THR A 416 -7.51 -10.52 -11.28
CA THR A 416 -8.41 -9.35 -11.33
C THR A 416 -9.84 -9.73 -10.90
N PRO A 417 -10.63 -8.80 -10.34
CA PRO A 417 -12.07 -8.99 -10.15
C PRO A 417 -12.78 -9.23 -11.49
N ILE A 418 -13.78 -10.10 -11.50
CA ILE A 418 -14.56 -10.46 -12.69
C ILE A 418 -15.97 -9.89 -12.56
N MET A 419 -16.43 -9.10 -13.52
CA MET A 419 -17.83 -8.71 -13.60
C MET A 419 -18.62 -9.81 -14.29
N ILE A 420 -19.77 -10.19 -13.73
CA ILE A 420 -20.72 -11.13 -14.36
C ILE A 420 -22.07 -10.45 -14.53
N GLY A 421 -22.63 -10.52 -15.74
CA GLY A 421 -23.97 -10.04 -16.06
C GLY A 421 -24.89 -11.17 -16.49
N GLY A 422 -26.11 -11.21 -15.95
CA GLY A 422 -27.19 -12.11 -16.35
C GLY A 422 -28.52 -11.35 -16.38
N GLY A 423 -29.06 -11.14 -17.59
CA GLY A 423 -30.21 -10.24 -17.78
C GLY A 423 -29.89 -8.80 -17.32
N VAL A 424 -30.69 -8.26 -16.41
CA VAL A 424 -30.53 -6.90 -15.85
C VAL A 424 -29.74 -6.85 -14.55
N LEU A 425 -29.23 -8.00 -14.06
CA LEU A 425 -28.48 -8.09 -12.82
C LEU A 425 -26.99 -8.29 -13.10
N ALA A 426 -26.17 -7.65 -12.28
CA ALA A 426 -24.72 -7.76 -12.32
C ALA A 426 -24.15 -8.02 -10.93
N HIS A 427 -23.11 -8.85 -10.86
CA HIS A 427 -22.33 -9.08 -9.65
C HIS A 427 -20.84 -9.04 -9.96
N THR A 428 -20.01 -8.99 -8.91
CA THR A 428 -18.56 -9.10 -9.05
C THR A 428 -18.09 -10.40 -8.39
N ILE A 429 -17.42 -11.26 -9.15
CA ILE A 429 -16.76 -12.46 -8.62
C ILE A 429 -15.33 -12.08 -8.27
N ILE A 430 -14.97 -12.30 -7.01
CA ILE A 430 -13.64 -11.94 -6.46
C ILE A 430 -12.86 -13.18 -5.98
N GLY A 431 -13.41 -14.37 -6.20
CA GLY A 431 -12.76 -15.63 -5.92
C GLY A 431 -13.63 -16.83 -6.27
N ILE A 432 -13.01 -17.99 -6.32
CA ILE A 432 -13.64 -19.27 -6.62
C ILE A 432 -13.08 -20.36 -5.70
N ALA A 433 -13.96 -21.26 -5.28
CA ALA A 433 -13.63 -22.45 -4.53
C ALA A 433 -14.20 -23.66 -5.29
N PHE A 434 -13.34 -24.59 -5.65
CA PHE A 434 -13.70 -25.76 -6.46
C PHE A 434 -13.29 -27.05 -5.76
N ASN A 435 -14.22 -27.99 -5.64
CA ASN A 435 -13.95 -29.33 -5.11
C ASN A 435 -13.73 -30.28 -6.29
N GLU A 436 -12.49 -30.70 -6.51
CA GLU A 436 -12.16 -31.61 -7.62
C GLU A 436 -12.82 -32.99 -7.52
N LYS A 437 -13.18 -33.43 -6.30
CA LYS A 437 -13.78 -34.74 -6.08
C LYS A 437 -15.28 -34.75 -6.40
N THR A 438 -15.99 -33.68 -6.02
CA THR A 438 -17.45 -33.59 -6.22
C THR A 438 -17.84 -32.84 -7.48
N GLY A 439 -16.94 -32.00 -8.01
CA GLY A 439 -17.24 -31.05 -9.09
C GLY A 439 -17.97 -29.79 -8.62
N ASP A 440 -18.19 -29.63 -7.30
CA ASP A 440 -18.89 -28.47 -6.77
C ASP A 440 -18.04 -27.20 -6.86
N ALA A 441 -18.67 -26.14 -7.35
CA ALA A 441 -18.09 -24.82 -7.43
C ALA A 441 -18.85 -23.83 -6.53
N HIS A 442 -18.08 -23.00 -5.84
CA HIS A 442 -18.57 -21.87 -5.07
C HIS A 442 -17.87 -20.60 -5.52
N TYR A 443 -18.60 -19.50 -5.52
CA TYR A 443 -18.17 -18.21 -6.03
C TYR A 443 -18.17 -17.23 -4.87
N LEU A 444 -17.07 -16.54 -4.67
CA LEU A 444 -17.01 -15.45 -3.71
C LEU A 444 -17.58 -14.20 -4.40
N ILE A 445 -18.80 -13.85 -4.02
CA ILE A 445 -19.56 -12.76 -4.64
C ILE A 445 -19.43 -11.49 -3.82
N LEU A 446 -19.16 -10.40 -4.52
CA LEU A 446 -19.29 -9.03 -4.05
C LEU A 446 -20.48 -8.40 -4.78
N ASP A 447 -21.56 -8.20 -4.04
CA ASP A 447 -22.86 -7.80 -4.56
C ASP A 447 -22.99 -6.27 -4.61
N PRO A 448 -23.06 -5.65 -5.80
CA PRO A 448 -23.16 -4.19 -5.91
C PRO A 448 -24.52 -3.62 -5.48
N HIS A 449 -25.52 -4.44 -5.20
CA HIS A 449 -26.89 -4.00 -4.90
C HIS A 449 -27.10 -3.56 -3.45
N TYR A 450 -26.09 -3.69 -2.58
CA TYR A 450 -26.17 -3.19 -1.21
C TYR A 450 -26.43 -1.68 -1.22
N THR A 451 -27.34 -1.21 -0.34
CA THR A 451 -27.76 0.21 -0.27
C THR A 451 -27.53 0.83 1.11
N GLY A 452 -26.92 0.09 2.04
CA GLY A 452 -26.70 0.55 3.41
C GLY A 452 -25.40 1.34 3.56
N GLY A 453 -25.07 1.71 4.80
CA GLY A 453 -23.80 2.36 5.12
C GLY A 453 -22.61 1.38 5.12
N GLU A 454 -21.40 1.92 5.22
CA GLU A 454 -20.12 1.19 5.22
C GLU A 454 -19.91 0.35 6.51
N ASP A 455 -20.72 -0.69 6.69
CA ASP A 455 -20.66 -1.63 7.82
C ASP A 455 -20.24 -3.02 7.34
N LEU A 456 -18.96 -3.36 7.58
CA LEU A 456 -18.38 -4.65 7.20
C LEU A 456 -19.13 -5.85 7.80
N SER A 457 -19.61 -5.73 9.04
CA SER A 457 -20.34 -6.79 9.72
C SER A 457 -21.66 -7.08 9.01
N VAL A 458 -22.41 -6.03 8.64
CA VAL A 458 -23.65 -6.17 7.87
C VAL A 458 -23.37 -6.76 6.49
N ILE A 459 -22.33 -6.29 5.81
CA ILE A 459 -21.94 -6.75 4.47
C ILE A 459 -21.61 -8.24 4.47
N GLN A 460 -20.84 -8.72 5.44
CA GLN A 460 -20.46 -10.13 5.55
C GLN A 460 -21.63 -11.00 6.06
N ASN A 461 -22.27 -10.61 7.17
CA ASN A 461 -23.30 -11.45 7.82
C ASN A 461 -24.58 -11.57 6.99
N LYS A 462 -24.94 -10.54 6.22
CA LYS A 462 -26.08 -10.62 5.28
C LYS A 462 -25.69 -11.16 3.90
N GLY A 463 -24.42 -11.48 3.70
CA GLY A 463 -23.92 -12.13 2.49
C GLY A 463 -23.88 -11.24 1.25
N TRP A 464 -23.73 -9.92 1.41
CA TRP A 464 -23.43 -8.98 0.33
C TRP A 464 -21.98 -9.14 -0.17
N CYS A 465 -21.07 -9.52 0.73
CA CYS A 465 -19.80 -10.14 0.37
C CYS A 465 -19.79 -11.55 0.97
N GLY A 466 -19.78 -12.60 0.14
CA GLY A 466 -19.94 -13.96 0.66
C GLY A 466 -19.76 -15.06 -0.37
N TRP A 467 -19.43 -16.26 0.10
CA TRP A 467 -19.38 -17.47 -0.70
C TRP A 467 -20.81 -17.93 -1.06
N LYS A 468 -21.05 -18.16 -2.35
CA LYS A 468 -22.31 -18.61 -2.92
C LYS A 468 -22.09 -19.89 -3.71
N ASN A 469 -22.97 -20.87 -3.56
CA ASN A 469 -22.92 -22.10 -4.35
C ASN A 469 -23.58 -21.91 -5.73
N ASN A 470 -23.61 -22.95 -6.56
CA ASN A 470 -24.18 -22.89 -7.90
C ASN A 470 -25.68 -22.52 -7.95
N SER A 471 -26.43 -22.73 -6.87
CA SER A 471 -27.86 -22.38 -6.80
C SER A 471 -28.13 -20.87 -6.75
N PHE A 472 -27.09 -20.06 -6.52
CA PHE A 472 -27.17 -18.61 -6.58
C PHE A 472 -27.48 -18.09 -7.98
N TRP A 473 -27.01 -18.79 -9.02
CA TRP A 473 -27.29 -18.42 -10.40
C TRP A 473 -28.69 -18.88 -10.78
N ASP A 474 -29.45 -18.06 -11.51
CA ASP A 474 -30.65 -18.53 -12.20
C ASP A 474 -30.25 -19.62 -13.21
N GLN A 475 -30.81 -20.81 -13.05
CA GLN A 475 -30.34 -22.02 -13.74
C GLN A 475 -30.64 -22.02 -15.24
N LYS A 476 -31.49 -21.12 -15.74
CA LYS A 476 -31.93 -21.07 -17.14
C LYS A 476 -31.43 -19.84 -17.90
N SER A 477 -30.97 -18.83 -17.17
CA SER A 477 -30.48 -17.57 -17.73
C SER A 477 -29.07 -17.72 -18.29
N PHE A 478 -28.80 -17.02 -19.37
CA PHE A 478 -27.45 -16.87 -19.90
C PHE A 478 -26.66 -15.85 -19.06
N TYR A 479 -25.34 -16.05 -18.99
CA TYR A 479 -24.42 -15.15 -18.30
C TYR A 479 -23.22 -14.83 -19.17
N ASN A 480 -22.80 -13.57 -19.13
CA ASN A 480 -21.56 -13.11 -19.76
C ASN A 480 -20.64 -12.55 -18.68
N LEU A 481 -19.43 -13.06 -18.62
CA LEU A 481 -18.40 -12.62 -17.69
C LEU A 481 -17.35 -11.79 -18.43
N CYS A 482 -17.00 -10.65 -17.87
CA CYS A 482 -15.90 -9.80 -18.30
C CYS A 482 -14.70 -10.08 -17.40
N LEU A 483 -13.62 -10.64 -17.97
CA LEU A 483 -12.39 -11.03 -17.29
C LEU A 483 -11.27 -10.05 -17.70
N PRO A 484 -11.00 -8.99 -16.92
CA PRO A 484 -9.98 -7.99 -17.25
C PRO A 484 -8.58 -8.60 -17.23
N GLN A 485 -7.75 -8.27 -18.23
CA GLN A 485 -6.37 -8.78 -18.33
C GLN A 485 -5.38 -7.75 -17.76
N VAL A 486 -4.36 -8.21 -17.03
CA VAL A 486 -3.33 -7.32 -16.51
C VAL A 486 -2.29 -7.00 -17.59
N PRO A 487 -1.96 -5.72 -17.83
CA PRO A 487 -0.87 -5.38 -18.72
C PRO A 487 0.47 -5.71 -18.05
N SER A 488 1.50 -5.98 -18.85
CA SER A 488 2.86 -6.10 -18.31
C SER A 488 3.37 -4.71 -17.92
N ALA A 489 3.64 -4.51 -16.63
CA ALA A 489 4.11 -3.23 -16.09
C ALA A 489 5.01 -3.41 -14.86
N VAL A 490 5.90 -2.43 -14.65
CA VAL A 490 6.74 -2.26 -13.45
C VAL A 490 6.59 -0.85 -12.88
#